data_AF-A0A819J4W5-F1
#
_entry.id   AF-A0A819J4W5-F1
#
_cell.length_a   1.000
_cell.length_b   1.000
_cell.length_c   1.000
_cell.angle_alpha   90.00
_cell.angle_beta   90.00
_cell.angle_gamma   90.00
#
_symmetry.space_group_name_H-M   'P 1'
#
loop_
_entity.id
_entity.type
_entity.pdbx_description
1 polymer ?
#
loop_
_entity_poly.entity_id
_entity_poly.type
_entity_poly.pdbx_seq_one_letter_code
_entity_poly.pdbx_strand_id
1 'polypeptide(L)'
;MIRRVVYDVEFGVLVKEKLSPCDSVLVTGSCEQLGEWLPNRCIPLNRIDRTEDGEMWSTNIKIHGRDKVFYRYVIAQIVRSDDDMNLIVKKWETFKEARQLSFNPVETNDISDNEEPNEFPAIFGCYKGIQRTDIGWLTGQSEIQLRFHSNSLHIWSTKLRDKTLSLKVSPIDLTYQLENEEILSDASNQQYTPTSKVFIQSAILRLSGCETNIQSDYGAIIEKDDYVIVKIQTFEPENVAYHIDFYLVDELTSLRKHIGFAYVLPIHSNLELTDNKHLNRIVPIIGLKHNPIGQIKIDVLLITPLEGITQKFLVTQSKYWREGRRPVNVGHRGLGRKNEQGKTNAEHNSSKHQSTDPLRHRASDPSINVPNNSSSASSIPSTTRPVQTKFVSENTLASFKGAFQLGFDFVEFDVQLSKDKVPVVYHDFQVAITLKRKVQQAELFVVPVKDLTLP
;
A
#
# COMPACT_ATOMS: atom_id res chain seq x y z
N MET A 1 24.74 -45.49 7.49
CA MET A 1 23.46 -44.78 7.68
C MET A 1 23.69 -43.57 8.57
N ILE A 2 23.69 -42.36 8.00
CA ILE A 2 23.76 -41.13 8.80
C ILE A 2 22.35 -40.92 9.37
N ARG A 3 22.19 -41.06 10.70
CA ARG A 3 20.93 -40.69 11.37
C ARG A 3 20.76 -39.18 11.21
N ARG A 4 19.79 -38.73 10.41
CA ARG A 4 19.41 -37.32 10.35
C ARG A 4 18.87 -36.93 11.73
N VAL A 5 19.50 -35.96 12.38
CA VAL A 5 18.98 -35.39 13.63
C VAL A 5 17.65 -34.72 13.31
N VAL A 6 16.63 -35.01 14.10
CA VAL A 6 15.29 -34.43 13.99
C VAL A 6 15.00 -33.65 15.25
N TYR A 7 14.74 -32.37 15.10
CA TYR A 7 14.34 -31.48 16.17
C TYR A 7 12.82 -31.29 16.12
N ASP A 8 12.14 -31.48 17.24
CA ASP A 8 10.72 -31.12 17.37
C ASP A 8 10.66 -29.71 17.92
N VAL A 9 10.14 -28.77 17.11
CA VAL A 9 10.20 -27.34 17.42
C VAL A 9 8.81 -26.76 17.47
N GLU A 10 8.53 -26.08 18.58
CA GLU A 10 7.30 -25.32 18.75
C GLU A 10 7.42 -23.93 18.11
N PHE A 11 6.47 -23.61 17.23
CA PHE A 11 6.32 -22.30 16.63
C PHE A 11 5.11 -21.59 17.22
N GLY A 12 5.33 -20.83 18.29
CA GLY A 12 4.29 -20.07 19.00
C GLY A 12 4.33 -18.57 18.71
N VAL A 13 3.18 -17.97 18.42
CA VAL A 13 3.03 -16.53 18.17
C VAL A 13 1.75 -15.95 18.78
N LEU A 14 1.89 -14.80 19.44
CA LEU A 14 0.82 -13.95 19.93
C LEU A 14 0.47 -12.89 18.89
N VAL A 15 -0.80 -12.86 18.47
CA VAL A 15 -1.35 -11.84 17.57
C VAL A 15 -2.20 -10.88 18.39
N LYS A 16 -1.69 -9.65 18.59
CA LYS A 16 -2.37 -8.60 19.37
C LYS A 16 -3.53 -7.95 18.63
N GLU A 17 -3.55 -8.07 17.30
CA GLU A 17 -4.63 -7.52 16.49
C GLU A 17 -5.83 -8.46 16.40
N LYS A 18 -7.03 -7.89 16.31
CA LYS A 18 -8.26 -8.66 16.19
C LYS A 18 -8.33 -9.32 14.80
N LEU A 19 -8.33 -10.64 14.79
CA LEU A 19 -8.46 -11.45 13.58
C LEU A 19 -9.93 -11.67 13.21
N SER A 20 -10.21 -11.75 11.90
CA SER A 20 -11.51 -12.23 11.40
C SER A 20 -11.68 -13.73 11.71
N PRO A 21 -12.91 -14.24 11.88
CA PRO A 21 -13.13 -15.69 12.04
C PRO A 21 -12.54 -16.55 10.92
N CYS A 22 -12.40 -16.00 9.71
CA CYS A 22 -11.82 -16.68 8.55
C CYS A 22 -10.29 -16.57 8.46
N ASP A 23 -9.66 -15.83 9.38
CA ASP A 23 -8.21 -15.65 9.39
C ASP A 23 -7.50 -16.82 10.06
N SER A 24 -6.40 -17.21 9.44
CA SER A 24 -5.46 -18.19 9.96
C SER A 24 -4.08 -17.56 10.11
N VAL A 25 -3.37 -17.97 11.15
CA VAL A 25 -1.96 -17.63 11.33
C VAL A 25 -1.13 -18.79 10.81
N LEU A 26 -0.10 -18.49 10.02
CA LEU A 26 0.76 -19.46 9.39
C LEU A 26 2.23 -19.15 9.63
N VAL A 27 3.08 -20.16 9.52
CA VAL A 27 4.54 -20.04 9.51
C VAL A 27 5.09 -20.54 8.18
N THR A 28 6.10 -19.84 7.67
CA THR A 28 6.89 -20.26 6.52
C THR A 28 8.35 -19.94 6.74
N GLY A 29 9.24 -20.60 6.01
CA GLY A 29 10.66 -20.49 6.25
C GLY A 29 11.53 -21.14 5.20
N SER A 30 12.82 -21.12 5.51
CA SER A 30 13.92 -21.51 4.61
C SER A 30 14.05 -23.02 4.33
N CYS A 31 13.35 -23.89 5.06
CA CYS A 31 13.44 -25.34 4.87
C CYS A 31 12.19 -25.92 4.23
N GLU A 32 12.33 -27.14 3.71
CA GLU A 32 11.25 -27.91 3.11
C GLU A 32 10.08 -28.08 4.07
N GLN A 33 10.37 -28.36 5.35
CA GLN A 33 9.41 -28.49 6.43
C GLN A 33 8.79 -27.17 6.87
N LEU A 34 9.20 -26.04 6.30
CA LEU A 34 8.58 -24.72 6.48
C LEU A 34 8.12 -24.13 5.14
N GLY A 35 8.07 -24.94 4.08
CA GLY A 35 7.51 -24.54 2.79
C GLY A 35 8.40 -23.66 1.91
N GLU A 36 9.67 -23.46 2.24
CA GLU A 36 10.65 -22.76 1.39
C GLU A 36 10.22 -21.34 0.95
N TRP A 37 9.55 -20.62 1.84
CA TRP A 37 9.00 -19.28 1.63
C TRP A 37 7.85 -19.19 0.61
N LEU A 38 7.29 -20.32 0.19
CA LEU A 38 6.22 -20.38 -0.81
C LEU A 38 4.83 -20.24 -0.15
N PRO A 39 3.95 -19.37 -0.67
CA PRO A 39 2.60 -19.19 -0.11
C PRO A 39 1.78 -20.46 0.00
N ASN A 40 1.75 -21.29 -1.05
CA ASN A 40 0.99 -22.54 -1.08
C ASN A 40 1.59 -23.66 -0.20
N ARG A 41 2.73 -23.42 0.46
CA ARG A 41 3.38 -24.37 1.37
C ARG A 41 3.56 -23.83 2.79
N CYS A 42 2.94 -22.69 3.09
CA CYS A 42 2.87 -22.18 4.45
C CYS A 42 2.15 -23.19 5.36
N ILE A 43 2.58 -23.25 6.62
CA ILE A 43 2.05 -24.21 7.58
C ILE A 43 1.09 -23.49 8.52
N PRO A 44 -0.19 -23.89 8.58
CA PRO A 44 -1.16 -23.28 9.49
C PRO A 44 -0.82 -23.63 10.95
N LEU A 45 -0.96 -22.64 11.82
CA LEU A 45 -0.89 -22.82 13.27
C LEU A 45 -2.28 -23.13 13.82
N ASN A 46 -2.32 -23.77 14.98
CA ASN A 46 -3.55 -24.00 15.72
C ASN A 46 -3.77 -22.84 16.70
N ARG A 47 -5.00 -22.34 16.74
CA ARG A 47 -5.42 -21.36 17.76
C ARG A 47 -5.50 -22.08 19.11
N ILE A 48 -4.69 -21.64 20.08
CA ILE A 48 -4.65 -22.25 21.41
C ILE A 48 -5.63 -21.54 22.34
N ASP A 49 -5.46 -20.23 22.48
CA ASP A 49 -6.17 -19.45 23.49
C ASP A 49 -6.43 -18.01 23.03
N ARG A 50 -7.41 -17.36 23.67
CA ARG A 50 -7.71 -15.94 23.55
C ARG A 50 -7.43 -15.27 24.89
N THR A 51 -6.34 -14.53 24.96
CA THR A 51 -5.98 -13.75 26.15
C THR A 51 -6.49 -12.31 26.01
N GLU A 52 -6.44 -11.53 27.09
CA GLU A 52 -6.72 -10.08 27.04
C GLU A 52 -5.76 -9.34 26.09
N ASP A 53 -4.55 -9.87 25.91
CA ASP A 53 -3.48 -9.31 25.09
C ASP A 53 -3.56 -9.70 23.59
N GLY A 54 -4.43 -10.66 23.22
CA GLY A 54 -4.58 -11.11 21.84
C GLY A 54 -4.93 -12.59 21.67
N GLU A 55 -4.71 -13.13 20.47
CA GLU A 55 -4.91 -14.55 20.17
C GLU A 55 -3.55 -15.28 20.10
N MET A 56 -3.42 -16.38 20.84
CA MET A 56 -2.22 -17.22 20.87
C MET A 56 -2.35 -18.39 19.88
N TRP A 57 -1.34 -18.57 19.05
CA TRP A 57 -1.30 -19.60 18.00
C TRP A 57 -0.01 -20.41 18.10
N SER A 58 -0.07 -21.73 17.95
CA SER A 58 1.12 -22.58 17.94
C SER A 58 0.97 -23.84 17.09
N THR A 59 2.10 -24.39 16.69
CA THR A 59 2.20 -25.73 16.09
C THR A 59 3.59 -26.31 16.30
N ASN A 60 3.70 -27.64 16.33
CA ASN A 60 4.96 -28.35 16.45
C ASN A 60 5.38 -28.90 15.09
N ILE A 61 6.61 -28.60 14.67
CA ILE A 61 7.14 -28.99 13.37
C ILE A 61 8.47 -29.71 13.57
N LYS A 62 8.57 -30.90 12.97
CA LYS A 62 9.80 -31.69 12.95
C LYS A 62 10.75 -31.15 11.88
N ILE A 63 11.89 -30.60 12.31
CA ILE A 63 12.92 -30.05 11.43
C ILE A 63 14.08 -31.03 11.32
N HIS A 64 14.50 -31.31 10.09
CA HIS A 64 15.61 -32.24 9.83
C HIS A 64 16.94 -31.52 9.59
N GLY A 65 17.95 -31.84 10.41
CA GLY A 65 19.38 -31.69 10.10
C GLY A 65 19.84 -30.35 9.53
N ARG A 66 19.58 -29.23 10.23
CA ARG A 66 20.13 -27.92 9.88
C ARG A 66 20.67 -27.21 11.12
N ASP A 67 21.80 -26.51 10.96
CA ASP A 67 22.40 -25.71 12.05
C ASP A 67 21.58 -24.45 12.34
N LYS A 68 20.99 -23.86 11.28
CA LYS A 68 20.16 -22.65 11.34
C LYS A 68 18.96 -22.73 10.41
N VAL A 69 17.81 -22.28 10.90
CA VAL A 69 16.56 -22.16 10.13
C VAL A 69 16.00 -20.76 10.28
N PHE A 70 15.64 -20.16 9.16
CA PHE A 70 14.97 -18.87 9.10
C PHE A 70 13.49 -19.04 8.84
N TYR A 71 12.65 -18.22 9.48
CA TYR A 71 11.20 -18.27 9.36
C TYR A 71 10.53 -16.90 9.56
N ARG A 72 9.25 -16.81 9.17
CA ARG A 72 8.36 -15.65 9.35
C ARG A 72 6.93 -16.11 9.60
N TYR A 73 6.18 -15.29 10.32
CA TYR A 73 4.73 -15.49 10.46
C TYR A 73 3.94 -14.71 9.40
N VAL A 74 2.79 -15.26 9.04
CA VAL A 74 1.87 -14.74 8.03
C VAL A 74 0.44 -14.84 8.56
N ILE A 75 -0.36 -13.80 8.35
CA ILE A 75 -1.82 -13.82 8.56
C ILE A 75 -2.47 -13.86 7.18
N ALA A 76 -3.23 -14.92 6.91
CA ALA A 76 -3.89 -15.13 5.64
C ALA A 76 -5.25 -15.83 5.81
N GLN A 77 -6.11 -15.67 4.82
CA GLN A 77 -7.29 -16.52 4.64
C GLN A 77 -6.90 -17.70 3.76
N ILE A 78 -7.15 -18.92 4.26
CA ILE A 78 -6.90 -20.16 3.53
C ILE A 78 -8.12 -20.45 2.66
N VAL A 79 -7.92 -20.50 1.35
CA VAL A 79 -8.94 -20.89 0.37
C VAL A 79 -8.52 -22.24 -0.20
N ARG A 80 -9.25 -23.31 0.13
CA ARG A 80 -8.96 -24.65 -0.39
C ARG A 80 -9.70 -24.83 -1.71
N SER A 81 -8.96 -25.22 -2.75
CA SER A 81 -9.53 -25.62 -4.05
C SER A 81 -8.82 -26.89 -4.49
N ASP A 82 -9.56 -27.95 -4.81
CA ASP A 82 -9.07 -29.17 -5.46
C ASP A 82 -7.69 -29.67 -4.98
N ASP A 83 -7.58 -29.93 -3.67
CA ASP A 83 -6.37 -30.37 -2.95
C ASP A 83 -5.21 -29.36 -2.81
N ASP A 84 -5.25 -28.22 -3.51
CA ASP A 84 -4.25 -27.16 -3.40
C ASP A 84 -4.63 -26.10 -2.35
N MET A 85 -3.62 -25.72 -1.56
CA MET A 85 -3.76 -24.66 -0.56
C MET A 85 -3.49 -23.30 -1.20
N ASN A 86 -4.55 -22.52 -1.41
CA ASN A 86 -4.43 -21.14 -1.85
C ASN A 86 -4.54 -20.17 -0.67
N LEU A 87 -3.84 -19.04 -0.76
CA LEU A 87 -3.76 -18.05 0.32
C LEU A 87 -4.09 -16.65 -0.16
N ILE A 88 -5.03 -16.01 0.52
CA ILE A 88 -5.19 -14.56 0.47
C ILE A 88 -4.39 -13.95 1.63
N VAL A 89 -3.19 -13.46 1.32
CA VAL A 89 -2.24 -12.94 2.32
C VAL A 89 -2.67 -11.55 2.78
N LYS A 90 -3.11 -11.44 4.03
CA LYS A 90 -3.56 -10.16 4.61
C LYS A 90 -2.40 -9.35 5.15
N LYS A 91 -1.54 -9.99 5.94
CA LYS A 91 -0.34 -9.38 6.51
C LYS A 91 0.77 -10.41 6.67
N TRP A 92 2.01 -9.96 6.57
CA TRP A 92 3.18 -10.78 6.89
C TRP A 92 4.30 -9.95 7.48
N GLU A 93 5.25 -10.61 8.14
CA GLU A 93 6.37 -9.97 8.83
C GLU A 93 7.48 -9.53 7.85
N THR A 94 7.76 -8.23 7.79
CA THR A 94 8.61 -7.64 6.72
C THR A 94 9.94 -7.07 7.20
N PHE A 95 10.44 -7.53 8.35
CA PHE A 95 11.79 -7.18 8.81
C PHE A 95 12.85 -7.60 7.80
N LYS A 96 13.95 -6.85 7.72
CA LYS A 96 15.07 -7.15 6.82
C LYS A 96 15.64 -8.55 7.09
N GLU A 97 15.82 -8.89 8.36
CA GLU A 97 16.25 -10.22 8.79
C GLU A 97 15.04 -11.05 9.21
N ALA A 98 14.93 -12.27 8.69
CA ALA A 98 13.92 -13.22 9.13
C ALA A 98 14.24 -13.71 10.55
N ARG A 99 13.24 -14.24 11.26
CA ARG A 99 13.45 -14.87 12.56
C ARG A 99 14.36 -16.07 12.40
N GLN A 100 15.21 -16.34 13.38
CA GLN A 100 16.22 -17.40 13.32
C GLN A 100 16.06 -18.41 14.46
N LEU A 101 16.19 -19.69 14.13
CA LEU A 101 16.38 -20.80 15.05
C LEU A 101 17.76 -21.41 14.81
N SER A 102 18.53 -21.60 15.86
CA SER A 102 19.84 -22.27 15.83
C SER A 102 19.76 -23.58 16.61
N PHE A 103 20.34 -24.67 16.09
CA PHE A 103 20.23 -26.02 16.66
C PHE A 103 21.56 -26.56 17.21
N ASN A 104 22.49 -25.67 17.57
CA ASN A 104 23.79 -26.06 18.09
C ASN A 104 23.64 -26.89 19.38
N PRO A 105 24.20 -28.12 19.45
CA PRO A 105 24.39 -28.78 20.73
C PRO A 105 25.45 -28.00 21.49
N VAL A 106 25.06 -27.35 22.59
CA VAL A 106 25.99 -26.67 23.48
C VAL A 106 26.86 -27.73 24.16
N GLU A 107 28.05 -27.99 23.62
CA GLU A 107 29.20 -28.49 24.37
C GLU A 107 30.35 -27.48 24.26
N THR A 108 30.16 -26.26 24.76
CA THR A 108 31.28 -25.37 25.09
C THR A 108 30.91 -24.47 26.26
N ASN A 109 31.67 -24.61 27.35
CA ASN A 109 31.67 -23.80 28.57
C ASN A 109 32.14 -22.34 28.36
N ASP A 110 31.84 -21.71 27.23
CA ASP A 110 32.17 -20.29 27.02
C ASP A 110 30.88 -19.49 26.86
N ILE A 111 30.44 -18.96 28.00
CA ILE A 111 29.37 -17.96 28.10
C ILE A 111 29.90 -16.68 27.46
N SER A 112 29.59 -16.46 26.18
CA SER A 112 29.48 -15.11 25.65
C SER A 112 28.00 -14.69 25.73
N ASP A 113 27.69 -13.87 26.73
CA ASP A 113 26.37 -13.34 27.13
C ASP A 113 25.63 -12.48 26.08
N ASN A 114 25.63 -12.83 24.78
CA ASN A 114 25.04 -11.99 23.72
C ASN A 114 23.99 -12.67 22.84
N GLU A 115 23.56 -13.90 23.13
CA GLU A 115 22.36 -14.46 22.48
C GLU A 115 21.12 -14.06 23.28
N GLU A 116 20.46 -12.97 22.86
CA GLU A 116 19.15 -12.59 23.39
C GLU A 116 18.21 -13.82 23.33
N PRO A 117 17.55 -14.19 24.44
CA PRO A 117 16.63 -15.32 24.42
C PRO A 117 15.56 -15.08 23.35
N ASN A 118 15.31 -16.10 22.52
CA ASN A 118 14.18 -16.05 21.60
C ASN A 118 12.91 -15.78 22.41
N GLU A 119 12.32 -14.58 22.26
CA GLU A 119 11.05 -14.22 22.89
C GLU A 119 10.01 -15.28 22.52
N PHE A 120 9.64 -16.10 23.50
CA PHE A 120 8.61 -17.11 23.35
C PHE A 120 7.48 -16.84 24.36
N PRO A 121 6.23 -16.69 23.90
CA PRO A 121 5.80 -16.70 22.50
C PRO A 121 6.27 -15.47 21.72
N ALA A 122 6.50 -15.62 20.42
CA ALA A 122 6.83 -14.48 19.56
C ALA A 122 5.64 -13.51 19.48
N ILE A 123 5.88 -12.20 19.35
CA ILE A 123 4.79 -11.24 19.05
C ILE A 123 4.74 -11.02 17.53
N PHE A 124 3.59 -11.27 16.90
CA PHE A 124 3.43 -11.08 15.46
C PHE A 124 3.78 -9.64 15.05
N GLY A 125 4.65 -9.51 14.06
CA GLY A 125 5.03 -8.19 13.55
C GLY A 125 5.98 -7.42 14.46
N CYS A 126 6.47 -8.00 15.56
CA CYS A 126 7.58 -7.48 16.37
C CYS A 126 8.76 -8.48 16.44
N TYR A 127 9.97 -8.05 16.08
CA TYR A 127 11.18 -8.87 16.22
C TYR A 127 12.40 -7.99 16.53
N LYS A 128 13.14 -8.31 17.60
CA LYS A 128 14.32 -7.54 18.08
C LYS A 128 14.03 -6.04 18.24
N GLY A 129 12.88 -5.70 18.83
CA GLY A 129 12.42 -4.32 19.03
C GLY A 129 11.95 -3.59 17.77
N ILE A 130 12.01 -4.21 16.58
CA ILE A 130 11.49 -3.65 15.34
C ILE A 130 10.06 -4.12 15.17
N GLN A 131 9.13 -3.18 14.91
CA GLN A 131 7.76 -3.51 14.51
C GLN A 131 7.56 -3.23 13.02
N ARG A 132 7.26 -4.26 12.23
CA ARG A 132 7.13 -4.12 10.77
C ARG A 132 6.32 -5.26 10.15
N THR A 133 5.20 -4.91 9.55
CA THR A 133 4.37 -5.79 8.74
C THR A 133 3.99 -5.08 7.45
N ASP A 134 3.62 -5.85 6.42
CA ASP A 134 3.04 -5.30 5.20
C ASP A 134 1.93 -6.21 4.69
N ILE A 135 1.10 -5.67 3.80
CA ILE A 135 0.08 -6.44 3.11
C ILE A 135 0.70 -7.44 2.13
N GLY A 136 -0.04 -8.49 1.82
CA GLY A 136 0.34 -9.46 0.81
C GLY A 136 0.18 -8.95 -0.62
N TRP A 137 0.61 -9.79 -1.56
CA TRP A 137 0.39 -9.67 -2.99
C TRP A 137 -0.69 -10.67 -3.45
N LEU A 138 -1.11 -10.56 -4.71
CA LEU A 138 -1.97 -11.56 -5.35
C LEU A 138 -1.17 -12.84 -5.58
N THR A 139 -1.57 -13.94 -4.95
CA THR A 139 -0.89 -15.25 -5.04
C THR A 139 -1.48 -16.13 -6.15
N GLY A 140 -2.68 -15.79 -6.61
CA GLY A 140 -3.43 -16.47 -7.67
C GLY A 140 -4.84 -15.91 -7.83
N GLN A 141 -5.35 -15.24 -6.80
CA GLN A 141 -6.62 -14.53 -6.82
C GLN A 141 -6.53 -13.20 -7.59
N SER A 142 -7.66 -12.76 -8.15
CA SER A 142 -7.83 -11.42 -8.70
C SER A 142 -8.37 -10.46 -7.64
N GLU A 143 -7.99 -9.18 -7.72
CA GLU A 143 -8.59 -8.09 -6.95
C GLU A 143 -9.52 -7.28 -7.84
N ILE A 144 -10.79 -7.20 -7.45
CA ILE A 144 -11.79 -6.32 -8.01
C ILE A 144 -11.92 -5.11 -7.10
N GLN A 145 -11.83 -3.92 -7.67
CA GLN A 145 -12.14 -2.69 -6.98
C GLN A 145 -13.41 -2.08 -7.54
N LEU A 146 -14.45 -2.04 -6.71
CA LEU A 146 -15.63 -1.21 -6.96
C LEU A 146 -15.35 0.16 -6.39
N ARG A 147 -15.23 1.15 -7.27
CA ARG A 147 -14.90 2.51 -6.91
C ARG A 147 -16.07 3.40 -7.24
N PHE A 148 -16.49 4.24 -6.32
CA PHE A 148 -17.53 5.21 -6.62
C PHE A 148 -17.30 6.48 -5.81
N HIS A 149 -17.60 7.60 -6.45
CA HIS A 149 -17.52 8.92 -5.86
C HIS A 149 -18.90 9.28 -5.30
N SER A 150 -18.95 9.98 -4.18
CA SER A 150 -20.20 10.54 -3.62
C SER A 150 -21.06 11.27 -4.66
N ASN A 151 -20.44 12.02 -5.58
CA ASN A 151 -21.11 12.83 -6.60
C ASN A 151 -21.74 12.00 -7.72
N SER A 152 -21.40 10.69 -7.78
CA SER A 152 -21.98 9.71 -8.69
C SER A 152 -23.23 9.02 -8.12
N LEU A 153 -23.60 9.31 -6.87
CA LEU A 153 -24.81 8.82 -6.23
C LEU A 153 -25.95 9.82 -6.43
N HIS A 154 -26.95 9.44 -7.23
CA HIS A 154 -28.09 10.29 -7.54
C HIS A 154 -29.38 9.71 -6.98
N ILE A 155 -29.87 10.29 -5.89
CA ILE A 155 -31.13 9.88 -5.26
C ILE A 155 -32.29 10.73 -5.78
N TRP A 156 -33.26 10.09 -6.43
CA TRP A 156 -34.45 10.75 -6.97
C TRP A 156 -35.51 11.00 -5.89
N SER A 157 -35.60 10.12 -4.89
CA SER A 157 -36.50 10.27 -3.75
C SER A 157 -36.21 11.56 -2.97
N THR A 158 -37.17 12.48 -2.99
CA THR A 158 -37.08 13.77 -2.28
C THR A 158 -36.91 13.62 -0.77
N LYS A 159 -37.38 12.51 -0.18
CA LYS A 159 -37.24 12.22 1.25
C LYS A 159 -35.82 11.81 1.66
N LEU A 160 -34.99 11.39 0.71
CA LEU A 160 -33.68 10.79 0.94
C LEU A 160 -32.53 11.65 0.39
N ARG A 161 -32.81 12.67 -0.42
CA ARG A 161 -31.81 13.43 -1.18
C ARG A 161 -30.77 14.13 -0.31
N ASP A 162 -31.18 14.66 0.84
CA ASP A 162 -30.31 15.42 1.75
C ASP A 162 -29.98 14.64 3.02
N LYS A 163 -30.05 13.31 2.95
CA LYS A 163 -29.79 12.43 4.10
C LYS A 163 -28.46 11.71 3.95
N THR A 164 -27.81 11.49 5.09
CA THR A 164 -26.60 10.69 5.19
C THR A 164 -26.92 9.22 4.91
N LEU A 165 -26.20 8.64 3.95
CA LEU A 165 -26.36 7.24 3.55
C LEU A 165 -25.10 6.46 3.88
N SER A 166 -25.25 5.17 4.16
CA SER A 166 -24.16 4.22 4.12
C SER A 166 -24.44 3.14 3.10
N LEU A 167 -23.40 2.55 2.54
CA LEU A 167 -23.54 1.39 1.67
C LEU A 167 -22.68 0.24 2.12
N LYS A 168 -23.18 -0.96 1.89
CA LYS A 168 -22.49 -2.22 2.11
C LYS A 168 -22.45 -3.01 0.82
N VAL A 169 -21.30 -3.54 0.47
CA VAL A 169 -21.14 -4.46 -0.66
C VAL A 169 -21.00 -5.89 -0.14
N SER A 170 -21.86 -6.78 -0.63
CA SER A 170 -21.83 -8.21 -0.34
C SER A 170 -21.62 -8.98 -1.66
N PRO A 171 -20.55 -9.77 -1.80
CA PRO A 171 -20.36 -10.61 -2.97
C PRO A 171 -21.40 -11.75 -2.96
N ILE A 172 -21.83 -12.13 -4.15
CA ILE A 172 -22.75 -13.25 -4.40
C ILE A 172 -22.03 -14.21 -5.34
N ASP A 173 -21.89 -15.45 -4.91
CA ASP A 173 -21.42 -16.52 -5.76
C ASP A 173 -22.56 -17.06 -6.63
N LEU A 174 -22.40 -16.94 -7.94
CA LEU A 174 -23.39 -17.37 -8.93
C LEU A 174 -23.32 -18.89 -9.20
N THR A 175 -22.21 -19.56 -8.90
CA THR A 175 -22.08 -21.02 -9.11
C THR A 175 -23.01 -21.80 -8.18
N TYR A 176 -23.09 -21.38 -6.91
CA TYR A 176 -24.02 -21.95 -5.93
C TYR A 176 -25.49 -21.85 -6.37
N GLN A 177 -25.85 -20.81 -7.14
CA GLN A 177 -27.21 -20.64 -7.64
C GLN A 177 -27.54 -21.63 -8.77
N LEU A 178 -26.57 -21.88 -9.66
CA LEU A 178 -26.71 -22.82 -10.77
C LEU A 178 -26.77 -24.28 -10.29
N GLU A 179 -25.99 -24.63 -9.26
CA GLU A 179 -25.93 -26.00 -8.72
C GLU A 179 -27.15 -26.37 -7.86
N ASN A 180 -27.89 -25.38 -7.34
CA ASN A 180 -29.05 -25.59 -6.45
C ASN A 180 -30.40 -25.18 -7.07
N GLU A 181 -30.49 -25.09 -8.40
CA GLU A 181 -31.72 -24.72 -9.12
C GLU A 181 -32.94 -25.60 -8.74
N GLU A 182 -32.74 -26.88 -8.40
CA GLU A 182 -33.83 -27.80 -8.03
C GLU A 182 -34.42 -27.54 -6.61
N ILE A 183 -33.72 -26.81 -5.73
CA ILE A 183 -34.13 -26.58 -4.33
C ILE A 183 -34.80 -25.19 -4.15
N LEU A 184 -34.64 -24.28 -5.11
CA LEU A 184 -34.97 -22.84 -5.00
C LEU A 184 -36.36 -22.45 -5.52
N SER A 185 -37.35 -23.34 -5.44
CA SER A 185 -38.73 -23.05 -5.91
C SER A 185 -39.47 -21.97 -5.10
N ASP A 186 -38.97 -21.60 -3.92
CA ASP A 186 -39.50 -20.52 -3.09
C ASP A 186 -38.53 -19.33 -3.02
N ALA A 187 -38.70 -18.39 -3.96
CA ALA A 187 -37.86 -17.19 -4.12
C ALA A 187 -37.91 -16.18 -2.94
N SER A 188 -38.57 -16.51 -1.82
CA SER A 188 -38.84 -15.58 -0.71
C SER A 188 -37.85 -15.66 0.46
N ASN A 189 -37.02 -16.72 0.54
CA ASN A 189 -36.06 -16.92 1.64
C ASN A 189 -34.64 -17.22 1.13
N GLN A 190 -34.15 -16.41 0.19
CA GLN A 190 -32.75 -16.48 -0.25
C GLN A 190 -31.81 -15.95 0.84
N GLN A 191 -31.35 -16.83 1.72
CA GLN A 191 -30.14 -16.56 2.51
C GLN A 191 -28.93 -16.77 1.61
N TYR A 192 -28.37 -15.67 1.12
CA TYR A 192 -27.08 -15.67 0.42
C TYR A 192 -26.01 -16.19 1.38
N THR A 193 -25.49 -17.38 1.14
CA THR A 193 -24.36 -17.92 1.90
C THR A 193 -23.09 -17.13 1.52
N PRO A 194 -22.40 -16.50 2.48
CA PRO A 194 -21.11 -15.89 2.22
C PRO A 194 -20.14 -17.01 1.83
N THR A 195 -19.73 -17.06 0.57
CA THR A 195 -18.81 -18.10 0.11
C THR A 195 -17.42 -17.87 0.69
N SER A 196 -16.81 -18.93 1.21
CA SER A 196 -15.50 -18.93 1.86
C SER A 196 -14.35 -18.52 0.94
N LYS A 197 -14.61 -18.41 -0.38
CA LYS A 197 -13.65 -18.04 -1.42
C LYS A 197 -13.47 -16.53 -1.60
N VAL A 198 -14.35 -15.69 -1.06
CA VAL A 198 -14.31 -14.25 -1.29
C VAL A 198 -13.82 -13.49 -0.07
N PHE A 199 -12.76 -12.69 -0.25
CA PHE A 199 -12.26 -11.76 0.75
C PHE A 199 -12.68 -10.33 0.40
N ILE A 200 -13.18 -9.57 1.38
CA ILE A 200 -13.67 -8.21 1.18
C ILE A 200 -12.96 -7.26 2.15
N GLN A 201 -12.51 -6.13 1.61
CA GLN A 201 -11.97 -5.01 2.38
C GLN A 201 -12.51 -3.70 1.80
N SER A 202 -12.92 -2.75 2.64
CA SER A 202 -13.40 -1.44 2.16
C SER A 202 -12.48 -0.33 2.65
N ALA A 203 -12.21 0.64 1.80
CA ALA A 203 -11.46 1.83 2.15
C ALA A 203 -12.24 3.09 1.76
N ILE A 204 -12.15 4.11 2.59
CA ILE A 204 -12.72 5.42 2.31
C ILE A 204 -11.56 6.39 2.11
N LEU A 205 -11.52 7.03 0.95
CA LEU A 205 -10.56 8.08 0.62
C LEU A 205 -11.23 9.43 0.82
N ARG A 206 -10.70 10.18 1.79
CA ARG A 206 -11.07 11.57 2.09
C ARG A 206 -9.92 12.50 1.71
N LEU A 207 -10.23 13.78 1.49
CA LEU A 207 -9.20 14.81 1.32
C LEU A 207 -8.25 14.92 2.54
N SER A 208 -8.74 14.58 3.74
CA SER A 208 -7.97 14.60 4.99
C SER A 208 -7.16 13.31 5.25
N GLY A 209 -7.33 12.26 4.45
CA GLY A 209 -6.63 10.99 4.65
C GLY A 209 -7.33 9.77 4.04
N CYS A 210 -6.61 8.65 3.99
CA CYS A 210 -7.10 7.35 3.55
C CYS A 210 -7.27 6.43 4.78
N GLU A 211 -8.47 5.92 5.02
CA GLU A 211 -8.70 4.91 6.05
C GLU A 211 -9.09 3.58 5.40
N THR A 212 -8.29 2.54 5.64
CA THR A 212 -8.58 1.17 5.20
C THR A 212 -9.18 0.39 6.37
N ASN A 213 -10.40 -0.11 6.21
CA ASN A 213 -11.11 -0.83 7.26
C ASN A 213 -11.70 -2.15 6.73
N ILE A 214 -12.01 -3.07 7.64
CA ILE A 214 -12.93 -4.15 7.29
C ILE A 214 -14.33 -3.53 7.23
N GLN A 215 -15.08 -3.84 6.19
CA GLN A 215 -16.42 -3.29 6.00
C GLN A 215 -17.33 -3.67 7.18
N SER A 216 -18.04 -2.69 7.74
CA SER A 216 -18.99 -2.93 8.84
C SER A 216 -20.25 -3.65 8.36
N ASP A 217 -21.10 -4.09 9.30
CA ASP A 217 -22.39 -4.73 8.97
C ASP A 217 -23.33 -3.84 8.14
N TYR A 218 -23.12 -2.51 8.17
CA TYR A 218 -23.85 -1.50 7.40
C TYR A 218 -22.96 -0.75 6.41
N GLY A 219 -21.75 -1.28 6.21
CA GLY A 219 -20.69 -0.78 5.35
C GLY A 219 -20.17 0.61 5.68
N ALA A 220 -19.91 1.43 4.65
CA ALA A 220 -19.24 2.72 4.74
C ALA A 220 -20.24 3.87 4.63
N ILE A 221 -20.15 4.84 5.54
CA ILE A 221 -20.90 6.11 5.43
C ILE A 221 -20.31 6.90 4.25
N ILE A 222 -21.18 7.45 3.41
CA ILE A 222 -20.80 8.24 2.24
C ILE A 222 -21.03 9.71 2.58
N GLU A 223 -19.95 10.44 2.82
CA GLU A 223 -20.02 11.89 2.99
C GLU A 223 -19.83 12.60 1.64
N LYS A 224 -20.04 13.92 1.64
CA LYS A 224 -19.85 14.73 0.45
C LYS A 224 -18.36 14.75 0.08
N ASP A 225 -18.10 14.55 -1.20
CA ASP A 225 -16.77 14.48 -1.81
C ASP A 225 -15.91 13.27 -1.36
N ASP A 226 -16.53 12.27 -0.73
CA ASP A 226 -15.89 10.99 -0.47
C ASP A 226 -15.68 10.19 -1.75
N TYR A 227 -14.57 9.46 -1.78
CA TYR A 227 -14.30 8.44 -2.77
C TYR A 227 -14.13 7.10 -2.08
N VAL A 228 -15.06 6.17 -2.31
CA VAL A 228 -15.04 4.88 -1.64
C VAL A 228 -14.50 3.83 -2.59
N ILE A 229 -13.59 3.01 -2.07
CA ILE A 229 -13.03 1.86 -2.78
C ILE A 229 -13.38 0.61 -1.99
N VAL A 230 -14.19 -0.26 -2.56
CA VAL A 230 -14.40 -1.61 -2.04
C VAL A 230 -13.51 -2.55 -2.82
N LYS A 231 -12.57 -3.18 -2.13
CA LYS A 231 -11.67 -4.20 -2.65
C LYS A 231 -12.23 -5.58 -2.34
N ILE A 232 -12.29 -6.42 -3.36
CA ILE A 232 -12.79 -7.77 -3.28
C ILE A 232 -11.74 -8.66 -3.92
N GLN A 233 -11.29 -9.69 -3.22
CA GLN A 233 -10.35 -10.65 -3.75
C GLN A 233 -11.01 -12.03 -3.87
N THR A 234 -10.90 -12.63 -5.04
CA THR A 234 -11.49 -13.95 -5.35
C THR A 234 -10.66 -14.67 -6.40
N PHE A 235 -10.67 -16.01 -6.35
CA PHE A 235 -10.04 -16.87 -7.35
C PHE A 235 -10.92 -17.04 -8.60
N GLU A 236 -12.21 -16.73 -8.50
CA GLU A 236 -13.21 -16.95 -9.57
C GLU A 236 -13.99 -15.65 -9.84
N PRO A 237 -13.33 -14.58 -10.36
CA PRO A 237 -13.96 -13.27 -10.55
C PRO A 237 -15.18 -13.29 -11.49
N GLU A 238 -15.23 -14.20 -12.45
CA GLU A 238 -16.31 -14.39 -13.41
C GLU A 238 -17.61 -14.94 -12.77
N ASN A 239 -17.51 -15.53 -11.58
CA ASN A 239 -18.61 -16.17 -10.87
C ASN A 239 -19.14 -15.33 -9.71
N VAL A 240 -18.60 -14.12 -9.50
CA VAL A 240 -18.95 -13.28 -8.37
C VAL A 240 -19.71 -12.04 -8.84
N ALA A 241 -20.98 -11.94 -8.48
CA ALA A 241 -21.76 -10.72 -8.57
C ALA A 241 -21.64 -9.91 -7.26
N TYR A 242 -22.08 -8.66 -7.28
CA TYR A 242 -21.98 -7.77 -6.12
C TYR A 242 -23.33 -7.15 -5.78
N HIS A 243 -23.83 -7.45 -4.60
CA HIS A 243 -25.00 -6.83 -4.00
C HIS A 243 -24.59 -5.60 -3.20
N ILE A 244 -25.24 -4.47 -3.45
CA ILE A 244 -24.96 -3.22 -2.75
C ILE A 244 -26.21 -2.82 -1.98
N ASP A 245 -26.18 -2.95 -0.67
CA ASP A 245 -27.22 -2.49 0.24
C ASP A 245 -27.03 -1.00 0.58
N PHE A 246 -28.09 -0.22 0.56
CA PHE A 246 -28.10 1.19 0.97
C PHE A 246 -28.89 1.37 2.26
N TYR A 247 -28.29 2.03 3.24
CA TYR A 247 -28.90 2.33 4.52
C TYR A 247 -29.00 3.84 4.74
N LEU A 248 -30.16 4.27 5.23
CA LEU A 248 -30.33 5.60 5.79
C LEU A 248 -29.73 5.64 7.19
N VAL A 249 -28.84 6.61 7.42
CA VAL A 249 -28.22 6.88 8.72
C VAL A 249 -29.10 7.83 9.51
N ASP A 250 -29.61 7.37 10.65
CA ASP A 250 -30.23 8.27 11.64
C ASP A 250 -29.13 8.89 12.51
N GLU A 251 -28.93 10.19 12.38
CA GLU A 251 -27.90 10.95 13.09
C GLU A 251 -28.14 11.03 14.60
N LEU A 252 -29.39 10.88 15.07
CA LEU A 252 -29.72 10.98 16.49
C LEU A 252 -29.55 9.65 17.23
N THR A 253 -29.93 8.55 16.57
CA THR A 253 -29.97 7.22 17.20
C THR A 253 -28.85 6.29 16.74
N SER A 254 -28.08 6.71 15.72
CA SER A 254 -27.13 5.87 14.99
C SER A 254 -27.74 4.60 14.38
N LEU A 255 -29.08 4.48 14.32
CA LEU A 255 -29.74 3.38 13.65
C LEU A 255 -29.50 3.42 12.14
N ARG A 256 -29.50 2.24 11.53
CA ARG A 256 -29.33 2.05 10.09
C ARG A 256 -30.59 1.43 9.53
N LYS A 257 -31.31 2.18 8.70
CA LYS A 257 -32.55 1.71 8.08
C LYS A 257 -32.28 1.34 6.62
N HIS A 258 -32.44 0.08 6.27
CA HIS A 258 -32.33 -0.37 4.88
C HIS A 258 -33.37 0.38 4.00
N ILE A 259 -32.91 0.97 2.88
CA ILE A 259 -33.78 1.76 1.99
C ILE A 259 -33.89 1.17 0.58
N GLY A 260 -32.93 0.34 0.18
CA GLY A 260 -32.88 -0.24 -1.15
C GLY A 260 -31.52 -0.85 -1.44
N PHE A 261 -31.40 -1.43 -2.62
CA PHE A 261 -30.23 -2.17 -3.05
C PHE A 261 -29.93 -1.97 -4.55
N ALA A 262 -28.75 -2.39 -4.98
CA ALA A 262 -28.37 -2.49 -6.38
C ALA A 262 -27.52 -3.74 -6.61
N TYR A 263 -27.50 -4.23 -7.86
CA TYR A 263 -26.64 -5.36 -8.26
C TYR A 263 -25.63 -4.90 -9.32
N VAL A 264 -24.40 -5.36 -9.16
CA VAL A 264 -23.35 -5.26 -10.18
C VAL A 264 -23.01 -6.68 -10.61
N LEU A 265 -23.13 -6.96 -11.90
CA LEU A 265 -22.86 -8.27 -12.47
C LEU A 265 -21.35 -8.58 -12.51
N PRO A 266 -20.96 -9.85 -12.61
CA PRO A 266 -19.56 -10.25 -12.74
C PRO A 266 -18.87 -9.60 -13.93
N ILE A 267 -17.55 -9.50 -13.84
CA ILE A 267 -16.71 -8.97 -14.91
C ILE A 267 -16.29 -10.15 -15.78
N HIS A 268 -16.78 -10.20 -17.02
CA HIS A 268 -16.35 -11.23 -17.98
C HIS A 268 -15.16 -10.71 -18.80
N SER A 269 -13.99 -11.30 -18.57
CA SER A 269 -12.70 -10.89 -19.16
C SER A 269 -12.69 -10.83 -20.70
N ASN A 270 -13.48 -11.67 -21.38
CA ASN A 270 -13.42 -11.78 -22.84
C ASN A 270 -14.38 -10.84 -23.60
N LEU A 271 -15.39 -10.26 -22.95
CA LEU A 271 -16.39 -9.41 -23.61
C LEU A 271 -16.19 -7.91 -23.34
N GLU A 272 -15.51 -7.56 -22.25
CA GLU A 272 -15.51 -6.17 -21.74
C GLU A 272 -14.16 -5.45 -21.86
N LEU A 273 -13.10 -6.17 -22.22
CA LEU A 273 -11.72 -5.64 -22.34
C LEU A 273 -11.32 -5.20 -23.75
N THR A 274 -12.18 -5.40 -24.76
CA THR A 274 -11.91 -4.97 -26.14
C THR A 274 -12.00 -3.46 -26.31
N ASP A 275 -12.81 -2.79 -25.49
CA ASP A 275 -12.81 -1.34 -25.36
C ASP A 275 -11.99 -0.95 -24.12
N ASN A 276 -10.76 -0.49 -24.35
CA ASN A 276 -9.84 0.10 -23.35
C ASN A 276 -10.38 1.39 -22.68
N LYS A 277 -11.66 1.45 -22.34
CA LYS A 277 -12.33 2.55 -21.65
C LYS A 277 -12.81 1.99 -20.31
N HIS A 278 -12.31 2.56 -19.22
CA HIS A 278 -12.75 2.37 -17.84
C HIS A 278 -14.14 1.72 -17.73
N LEU A 279 -14.18 0.55 -17.07
CA LEU A 279 -15.40 -0.24 -16.92
C LEU A 279 -16.36 0.45 -15.95
N ASN A 280 -17.08 1.44 -16.46
CA ASN A 280 -18.04 2.19 -15.67
C ASN A 280 -19.41 1.52 -15.81
N ARG A 281 -20.07 1.28 -14.69
CA ARG A 281 -21.41 0.70 -14.59
C ARG A 281 -22.33 1.73 -13.96
N ILE A 282 -23.42 2.06 -14.63
CA ILE A 282 -24.51 2.84 -14.03
C ILE A 282 -25.60 1.84 -13.69
N VAL A 283 -25.90 1.69 -12.40
CA VAL A 283 -26.91 0.75 -11.92
C VAL A 283 -28.02 1.49 -11.18
N PRO A 284 -29.30 1.12 -11.38
CA PRO A 284 -30.40 1.71 -10.64
C PRO A 284 -30.39 1.23 -9.19
N ILE A 285 -30.76 2.12 -8.28
CA ILE A 285 -31.00 1.78 -6.88
C ILE A 285 -32.47 1.43 -6.76
N ILE A 286 -32.76 0.18 -6.39
CA ILE A 286 -34.10 -0.36 -6.25
C ILE A 286 -34.53 -0.23 -4.78
N GLY A 287 -35.59 0.52 -4.53
CA GLY A 287 -36.16 0.65 -3.19
C GLY A 287 -36.86 -0.63 -2.73
N LEU A 288 -37.19 -0.70 -1.43
CA LEU A 288 -37.86 -1.86 -0.84
C LEU A 288 -39.27 -2.16 -1.40
N LYS A 289 -39.86 -1.24 -2.16
CA LYS A 289 -41.12 -1.44 -2.88
C LYS A 289 -40.90 -1.78 -4.36
N HIS A 290 -39.68 -2.18 -4.73
CA HIS A 290 -39.25 -2.51 -6.09
C HIS A 290 -39.38 -1.36 -7.10
N ASN A 291 -39.45 -0.12 -6.62
CA ASN A 291 -39.42 1.07 -7.45
C ASN A 291 -38.00 1.66 -7.49
N PRO A 292 -37.55 2.22 -8.62
CA PRO A 292 -36.25 2.86 -8.66
C PRO A 292 -36.28 4.16 -7.83
N ILE A 293 -35.34 4.27 -6.89
CA ILE A 293 -35.23 5.42 -5.97
C ILE A 293 -34.04 6.32 -6.29
N GLY A 294 -33.17 5.88 -7.19
CA GLY A 294 -31.98 6.60 -7.62
C GLY A 294 -31.12 5.76 -8.57
N GLN A 295 -29.90 6.22 -8.81
CA GLN A 295 -28.87 5.50 -9.54
C GLN A 295 -27.50 5.76 -8.94
N ILE A 296 -26.57 4.84 -9.15
CA ILE A 296 -25.17 5.00 -8.77
C ILE A 296 -24.29 4.64 -9.97
N LYS A 297 -23.29 5.48 -10.23
CA LYS A 297 -22.20 5.15 -11.17
C LYS A 297 -21.03 4.56 -10.39
N ILE A 298 -20.55 3.42 -10.85
CA ILE A 298 -19.49 2.62 -10.24
C ILE A 298 -18.40 2.41 -11.30
N ASP A 299 -17.18 2.82 -10.98
CA ASP A 299 -16.00 2.56 -11.78
C ASP A 299 -15.38 1.24 -11.28
N VAL A 300 -15.26 0.26 -12.16
CA VAL A 300 -14.79 -1.08 -11.82
C VAL A 300 -13.37 -1.27 -12.34
N LEU A 301 -12.47 -1.75 -11.48
CA LEU A 301 -11.12 -2.13 -11.85
C LEU A 301 -10.89 -3.61 -11.51
N LEU A 302 -10.52 -4.40 -12.51
CA LEU A 302 -10.04 -5.76 -12.34
C LEU A 302 -8.50 -5.74 -12.33
N ILE A 303 -7.90 -6.30 -11.29
CA ILE A 303 -6.45 -6.47 -11.13
C ILE A 303 -6.20 -7.97 -11.06
N THR A 304 -5.45 -8.49 -12.04
CA THR A 304 -5.06 -9.90 -12.09
C THR A 304 -3.62 -10.07 -11.59
N PRO A 305 -3.25 -11.25 -11.05
CA PRO A 305 -1.87 -11.54 -10.68
C PRO A 305 -0.96 -11.53 -11.92
N LEU A 306 0.31 -11.19 -11.72
CA LEU A 306 1.32 -11.24 -12.78
C LEU A 306 1.61 -12.69 -13.16
N GLU A 307 1.44 -13.02 -14.44
CA GLU A 307 1.73 -14.35 -14.95
C GLU A 307 3.23 -14.68 -14.88
N GLY A 308 3.55 -15.93 -14.53
CA GLY A 308 4.92 -16.45 -14.53
C GLY A 308 5.81 -15.98 -13.36
N ILE A 309 5.29 -15.21 -12.41
CA ILE A 309 6.06 -14.73 -11.25
C ILE A 309 5.57 -15.39 -9.96
N THR A 310 6.39 -16.25 -9.36
CA THR A 310 6.14 -16.79 -8.02
C THR A 310 6.77 -15.90 -6.95
N GLN A 311 5.94 -15.19 -6.22
CA GLN A 311 6.35 -14.35 -5.10
C GLN A 311 6.61 -15.19 -3.83
N LYS A 312 7.65 -14.82 -3.07
CA LYS A 312 8.11 -15.55 -1.88
C LYS A 312 8.22 -14.65 -0.66
N PHE A 313 8.08 -15.22 0.54
CA PHE A 313 8.24 -14.53 1.82
C PHE A 313 9.70 -14.30 2.27
N LEU A 314 10.65 -14.26 1.33
CA LEU A 314 12.08 -14.18 1.66
C LEU A 314 12.46 -12.79 2.21
N VAL A 315 12.33 -11.74 1.38
CA VAL A 315 12.65 -10.35 1.69
C VAL A 315 11.73 -9.43 0.87
N THR A 316 11.24 -8.35 1.47
CA THR A 316 10.67 -7.23 0.71
C THR A 316 11.61 -6.03 0.74
N GLN A 317 12.00 -5.55 -0.44
CA GLN A 317 12.65 -4.25 -0.61
C GLN A 317 11.67 -3.17 -1.07
N SER A 318 10.37 -3.48 -1.20
CA SER A 318 9.37 -2.59 -1.82
C SER A 318 9.24 -1.22 -1.15
N LYS A 319 9.58 -1.14 0.14
CA LYS A 319 9.55 0.10 0.95
C LYS A 319 10.84 0.26 1.77
N TYR A 320 12.00 -0.09 1.22
CA TYR A 320 13.28 0.12 1.89
C TYR A 320 13.94 1.42 1.43
N TRP A 321 13.82 2.46 2.24
CA TRP A 321 14.65 3.66 2.11
C TRP A 321 15.96 3.40 2.85
N ARG A 322 17.11 3.51 2.16
CA ARG A 322 18.43 3.39 2.81
C ARG A 322 18.61 4.54 3.80
N GLU A 323 18.62 4.24 5.09
CA GLU A 323 19.02 5.20 6.12
C GLU A 323 20.38 5.81 5.80
N GLY A 324 20.50 7.12 5.97
CA GLY A 324 21.74 7.87 5.70
C GLY A 324 21.94 8.35 4.26
N ARG A 325 21.12 7.90 3.28
CA ARG A 325 21.10 8.58 1.96
C ARG A 325 20.35 9.90 2.09
N ARG A 326 21.07 11.01 1.90
CA ARG A 326 20.43 12.33 1.76
C ARG A 326 19.53 12.31 0.52
N PRO A 327 18.32 12.88 0.58
CA PRO A 327 17.47 13.03 -0.59
C PRO A 327 18.26 13.80 -1.66
N VAL A 328 18.30 13.23 -2.85
CA VAL A 328 18.94 13.90 -4.00
C VAL A 328 17.88 14.72 -4.69
N ASN A 329 18.18 15.97 -5.01
CA ASN A 329 17.27 16.84 -5.74
C ASN A 329 17.29 16.50 -7.25
N VAL A 330 16.74 15.33 -7.59
CA VAL A 330 16.57 14.83 -8.96
C VAL A 330 15.13 14.35 -9.09
N GLY A 331 14.40 14.83 -10.11
CA GLY A 331 13.03 14.37 -10.37
C GLY A 331 11.98 14.81 -9.33
N HIS A 332 12.13 15.99 -8.72
CA HIS A 332 11.12 16.51 -7.80
C HIS A 332 9.77 16.70 -8.51
N ARG A 333 8.66 16.42 -7.82
CA ARG A 333 7.31 16.82 -8.26
C ARG A 333 7.12 18.30 -7.92
N GLY A 334 7.13 19.17 -8.94
CA GLY A 334 6.53 20.50 -8.96
C GLY A 334 7.20 21.57 -8.08
N LEU A 335 7.94 22.49 -8.72
CA LEU A 335 7.74 23.95 -8.60
C LEU A 335 8.67 24.68 -9.59
N GLY A 336 8.06 25.23 -10.64
CA GLY A 336 8.74 25.90 -11.74
C GLY A 336 9.50 27.18 -11.37
N ARG A 337 10.48 27.49 -12.24
CA ARG A 337 11.27 28.74 -12.38
C ARG A 337 12.10 29.21 -11.17
N LYS A 338 13.44 29.23 -11.36
CA LYS A 338 14.26 30.33 -10.82
C LYS A 338 14.55 31.35 -11.92
N ASN A 339 14.27 32.61 -11.60
CA ASN A 339 14.52 33.78 -12.44
C ASN A 339 16.03 33.98 -12.62
N GLU A 340 16.47 34.09 -13.88
CA GLU A 340 17.74 34.73 -14.23
C GLU A 340 17.53 36.24 -14.35
N GLN A 341 17.97 36.99 -13.33
CA GLN A 341 18.30 38.42 -13.37
C GLN A 341 19.39 38.60 -12.30
N GLY A 342 20.57 39.17 -12.51
CA GLY A 342 21.28 39.71 -13.66
C GLY A 342 22.64 40.16 -13.11
N LYS A 343 23.73 39.94 -13.84
CA LYS A 343 25.00 40.65 -13.60
C LYS A 343 25.19 41.66 -14.72
N THR A 344 24.98 42.93 -14.44
CA THR A 344 25.62 44.05 -15.13
C THR A 344 25.96 45.11 -14.10
N ASN A 345 27.24 45.47 -14.08
CA ASN A 345 27.85 46.51 -13.26
C ASN A 345 27.16 47.87 -13.46
N ALA A 346 26.96 48.61 -12.37
CA ALA A 346 27.07 50.06 -12.33
C ALA A 346 27.14 50.52 -10.87
N GLU A 347 28.00 51.51 -10.64
CA GLU A 347 28.49 52.06 -9.38
C GLU A 347 27.39 52.80 -8.59
N HIS A 348 27.44 52.74 -7.26
CA HIS A 348 27.77 53.92 -6.44
C HIS A 348 27.84 53.59 -4.95
N ASN A 349 28.93 54.07 -4.36
CA ASN A 349 29.17 54.22 -2.93
C ASN A 349 28.05 55.03 -2.27
N SER A 350 27.62 54.59 -1.08
CA SER A 350 27.52 55.47 0.08
C SER A 350 27.16 54.70 1.35
N SER A 351 28.17 54.53 2.20
CA SER A 351 28.15 54.86 3.63
C SER A 351 27.10 54.25 4.59
N LYS A 352 27.67 53.69 5.67
CA LYS A 352 27.45 54.03 7.09
C LYS A 352 26.51 53.16 7.96
N HIS A 353 27.10 52.83 9.13
CA HIS A 353 26.52 52.58 10.46
C HIS A 353 25.86 51.21 10.72
N GLN A 354 26.52 50.35 11.51
CA GLN A 354 26.50 50.21 12.99
C GLN A 354 25.34 49.29 13.45
N SER A 355 25.67 48.10 13.98
CA SER A 355 25.58 47.71 15.41
C SER A 355 24.14 47.82 15.96
N THR A 356 23.53 46.79 16.55
CA THR A 356 23.98 46.09 17.76
C THR A 356 23.15 44.82 17.98
N ASP A 357 23.82 43.80 18.49
CA ASP A 357 23.27 42.66 19.22
C ASP A 357 23.30 42.97 20.73
N PRO A 358 22.32 42.55 21.56
CA PRO A 358 22.52 42.57 23.01
C PRO A 358 22.36 41.20 23.69
N LEU A 359 23.24 41.02 24.69
CA LEU A 359 23.21 40.09 25.85
C LEU A 359 24.20 38.90 25.75
N ARG A 360 25.43 39.06 26.27
CA ARG A 360 25.91 38.81 27.67
C ARG A 360 26.12 37.30 27.94
N HIS A 361 27.21 36.79 28.53
CA HIS A 361 28.36 37.35 29.26
C HIS A 361 29.41 36.23 29.49
N ARG A 362 30.71 36.62 29.53
CA ARG A 362 31.84 36.11 30.35
C ARG A 362 32.30 34.64 30.20
N ALA A 363 33.59 34.28 30.33
CA ALA A 363 34.89 34.98 30.35
C ALA A 363 36.02 33.90 30.43
N SER A 364 37.21 34.22 29.85
CA SER A 364 38.62 33.92 30.30
C SER A 364 39.04 32.46 30.61
N ASP A 365 40.21 31.89 30.28
CA ASP A 365 41.49 32.19 29.57
C ASP A 365 42.38 30.90 29.81
N PRO A 366 43.71 30.78 29.56
CA PRO A 366 44.48 30.90 28.31
C PRO A 366 45.51 29.73 28.05
N SER A 367 46.01 29.67 26.80
CA SER A 367 47.32 29.23 26.27
C SER A 367 48.33 28.32 27.03
N ILE A 368 48.92 27.31 26.35
CA ILE A 368 50.39 27.02 26.30
C ILE A 368 50.79 26.39 24.94
N ASN A 369 51.93 26.83 24.37
CA ASN A 369 52.56 26.47 23.08
C ASN A 369 53.70 25.42 23.21
N VAL A 370 53.76 24.43 22.27
CA VAL A 370 54.86 23.98 21.33
C VAL A 370 56.28 23.65 21.93
N PRO A 371 57.09 22.60 21.51
CA PRO A 371 57.41 22.20 20.12
C PRO A 371 57.77 20.71 19.73
N ASN A 372 57.60 20.45 18.42
CA ASN A 372 58.40 19.69 17.42
C ASN A 372 59.15 18.36 17.73
N ASN A 373 58.87 17.28 16.97
CA ASN A 373 59.67 16.89 15.78
C ASN A 373 59.11 15.69 14.96
N SER A 374 59.10 15.85 13.62
CA SER A 374 59.27 14.89 12.49
C SER A 374 58.46 13.57 12.43
N SER A 375 57.89 13.08 11.32
CA SER A 375 57.62 13.52 9.93
C SER A 375 56.93 12.34 9.19
N SER A 376 56.10 12.63 8.17
CA SER A 376 55.42 11.72 7.19
C SER A 376 54.19 10.96 7.72
N ALA A 377 53.01 10.90 7.08
CA ALA A 377 52.58 11.20 5.72
C ALA A 377 51.17 11.86 5.71
N SER A 378 50.94 12.65 4.67
CA SER A 378 49.82 13.59 4.46
C SER A 378 48.42 12.94 4.39
N SER A 379 47.55 13.32 5.33
CA SER A 379 46.10 13.31 5.19
C SER A 379 45.67 14.52 4.37
N ILE A 380 45.00 14.28 3.24
CA ILE A 380 44.42 15.33 2.39
C ILE A 380 43.05 15.74 2.98
N PRO A 381 42.71 17.04 3.06
CA PRO A 381 41.54 17.51 3.78
C PRO A 381 40.23 17.27 3.03
N SER A 382 39.20 16.96 3.80
CA SER A 382 37.79 17.01 3.43
C SER A 382 37.36 18.44 3.06
N THR A 383 37.56 18.81 1.80
CA THR A 383 36.82 19.91 1.17
C THR A 383 35.96 19.38 0.04
N THR A 384 34.93 18.59 0.37
CA THR A 384 33.78 18.46 -0.54
C THR A 384 33.03 19.78 -0.49
N ARG A 385 33.43 20.69 -1.38
CA ARG A 385 32.60 21.84 -1.75
C ARG A 385 31.18 21.32 -2.02
N PRO A 386 30.11 21.97 -1.52
CA PRO A 386 28.77 21.62 -1.95
C PRO A 386 28.74 21.78 -3.48
N VAL A 387 28.47 20.68 -4.19
CA VAL A 387 28.15 20.77 -5.61
C VAL A 387 26.88 21.60 -5.68
N GLN A 388 27.02 22.87 -6.04
CA GLN A 388 25.90 23.69 -6.48
C GLN A 388 25.34 23.01 -7.72
N THR A 389 24.30 22.20 -7.54
CA THR A 389 23.50 21.70 -8.64
C THR A 389 22.78 22.90 -9.23
N LYS A 390 23.41 23.52 -10.24
CA LYS A 390 22.72 24.42 -11.17
C LYS A 390 21.56 23.63 -11.77
N PHE A 391 20.35 23.93 -11.28
CA PHE A 391 19.05 23.83 -11.94
C PHE A 391 18.96 22.84 -13.10
N VAL A 392 18.84 21.55 -12.78
CA VAL A 392 18.22 20.64 -13.74
C VAL A 392 16.73 20.70 -13.48
N SER A 393 15.97 21.26 -14.43
CA SER A 393 14.52 21.29 -14.35
C SER A 393 13.96 19.87 -14.26
N GLU A 394 12.93 19.68 -13.44
CA GLU A 394 12.18 18.43 -13.31
C GLU A 394 11.68 17.92 -14.66
N ASN A 395 11.46 16.61 -14.78
CA ASN A 395 10.89 15.97 -15.97
C ASN A 395 11.65 16.28 -17.28
N THR A 396 12.97 16.51 -17.18
CA THR A 396 13.85 16.69 -18.33
C THR A 396 14.72 15.47 -18.57
N LEU A 397 15.14 15.26 -19.82
CA LEU A 397 16.16 14.26 -20.16
C LEU A 397 17.45 14.41 -19.35
N ALA A 398 17.82 15.64 -18.97
CA ALA A 398 18.96 15.89 -18.11
C ALA A 398 18.73 15.34 -16.68
N SER A 399 17.53 15.50 -16.13
CA SER A 399 17.19 14.95 -14.81
C SER A 399 17.22 13.41 -14.82
N PHE A 400 16.71 12.78 -15.87
CA PHE A 400 16.69 11.33 -16.02
C PHE A 400 18.10 10.76 -16.21
N LYS A 401 18.94 11.42 -17.02
CA LYS A 401 20.36 11.05 -17.14
C LYS A 401 21.10 11.22 -15.82
N GLY A 402 20.77 12.26 -15.03
CA GLY A 402 21.31 12.46 -13.69
C GLY A 402 20.95 11.30 -12.74
N ALA A 403 19.68 10.86 -12.75
CA ALA A 403 19.24 9.70 -11.97
C ALA A 403 20.00 8.43 -12.38
N PHE A 404 20.14 8.16 -13.67
CA PHE A 404 20.92 7.03 -14.16
C PHE A 404 22.39 7.08 -13.69
N GLN A 405 23.05 8.23 -13.83
CA GLN A 405 24.45 8.41 -13.40
C GLN A 405 24.65 8.23 -11.89
N LEU A 406 23.62 8.48 -11.09
CA LEU A 406 23.64 8.27 -9.64
C LEU A 406 23.29 6.83 -9.23
N GLY A 407 23.06 5.94 -10.19
CA GLY A 407 22.79 4.52 -9.97
C GLY A 407 21.38 4.23 -9.48
N PHE A 408 20.40 5.03 -9.90
CA PHE A 408 18.98 4.68 -9.72
C PHE A 408 18.56 3.68 -10.80
N ASP A 409 17.90 2.59 -10.39
CA ASP A 409 17.47 1.52 -11.29
C ASP A 409 16.20 1.87 -12.10
N PHE A 410 15.36 2.78 -11.55
CA PHE A 410 14.10 3.20 -12.15
C PHE A 410 13.89 4.71 -12.04
N VAL A 411 13.16 5.28 -12.99
CA VAL A 411 12.69 6.67 -13.01
C VAL A 411 11.20 6.66 -13.34
N GLU A 412 10.38 7.28 -12.50
CA GLU A 412 8.96 7.55 -12.77
C GLU A 412 8.82 8.90 -13.48
N PHE A 413 7.98 8.96 -14.51
CA PHE A 413 7.55 10.20 -15.13
C PHE A 413 6.19 10.01 -15.82
N ASP A 414 5.40 11.07 -15.89
CA ASP A 414 4.13 11.08 -16.60
C ASP A 414 4.32 11.48 -18.07
N VAL A 415 3.59 10.80 -18.95
CA VAL A 415 3.54 11.12 -20.38
C VAL A 415 2.12 11.53 -20.74
N GLN A 416 2.00 12.69 -21.37
CA GLN A 416 0.77 13.20 -21.95
C GLN A 416 0.95 13.34 -23.47
N LEU A 417 -0.16 13.41 -24.20
CA LEU A 417 -0.14 13.74 -25.62
C LEU A 417 -0.60 15.17 -25.83
N SER A 418 0.15 15.91 -26.66
CA SER A 418 -0.29 17.19 -27.20
C SER A 418 -1.39 17.02 -28.26
N LYS A 419 -1.93 18.12 -28.77
CA LYS A 419 -3.01 18.14 -29.78
C LYS A 419 -2.60 17.42 -31.08
N ASP A 420 -1.34 17.55 -31.46
CA ASP A 420 -0.70 16.92 -32.62
C ASP A 420 -0.09 15.54 -32.30
N LYS A 421 -0.48 14.94 -31.16
CA LYS A 421 -0.05 13.61 -30.70
C LYS A 421 1.45 13.46 -30.48
N VAL A 422 2.15 14.56 -30.19
CA VAL A 422 3.54 14.52 -29.74
C VAL A 422 3.56 14.15 -28.25
N PRO A 423 4.34 13.13 -27.83
CA PRO A 423 4.49 12.80 -26.42
C PRO A 423 5.20 13.91 -25.64
N VAL A 424 4.62 14.31 -24.53
CA VAL A 424 5.13 15.35 -23.62
C VAL A 424 5.33 14.74 -22.25
N VAL A 425 6.56 14.83 -21.73
CA VAL A 425 6.89 14.39 -20.37
C VAL A 425 6.55 15.53 -19.40
N TYR A 426 5.40 15.43 -18.75
CA TYR A 426 4.89 16.49 -17.87
C TYR A 426 3.77 15.94 -16.97
N HIS A 427 3.82 16.30 -15.69
CA HIS A 427 2.93 15.75 -14.65
C HIS A 427 1.53 16.37 -14.69
N ASP A 428 1.42 17.70 -14.79
CA ASP A 428 0.12 18.38 -14.65
C ASP A 428 -0.65 18.44 -15.97
N PHE A 429 -1.99 18.37 -15.94
CA PHE A 429 -2.80 18.48 -17.16
C PHE A 429 -2.74 19.86 -17.84
N GLN A 430 -2.19 20.87 -17.16
CA GLN A 430 -2.12 22.24 -17.62
C GLN A 430 -0.72 22.83 -17.45
N VAL A 431 -0.27 23.60 -18.45
CA VAL A 431 1.01 24.30 -18.48
C VAL A 431 0.75 25.79 -18.40
N ALA A 432 1.50 26.50 -17.55
CA ALA A 432 1.49 27.96 -17.50
C ALA A 432 2.52 28.53 -18.49
N ILE A 433 2.04 29.13 -19.57
CA ILE A 433 2.85 29.72 -20.64
C ILE A 433 2.95 31.23 -20.43
N THR A 434 4.14 31.77 -20.56
CA THR A 434 4.37 33.22 -20.58
C THR A 434 4.66 33.66 -22.01
N LEU A 435 3.86 34.57 -22.56
CA LEU A 435 4.17 35.20 -23.83
C LEU A 435 5.18 36.34 -23.58
N LYS A 436 6.41 36.22 -24.09
CA LYS A 436 7.37 37.33 -24.05
C LYS A 436 6.90 38.44 -25.01
N ARG A 437 6.16 39.44 -24.50
CA ARG A 437 5.98 40.72 -25.20
C ARG A 437 7.05 41.70 -24.74
N LYS A 438 7.67 42.42 -25.68
CA LYS A 438 8.91 43.18 -25.47
C LYS A 438 8.84 44.32 -24.43
N VAL A 439 7.68 44.72 -23.88
CA VAL A 439 7.60 45.94 -23.03
C VAL A 439 6.51 45.92 -21.92
N GLN A 440 5.77 44.83 -21.66
CA GLN A 440 4.75 44.84 -20.58
C GLN A 440 4.78 43.57 -19.71
N GLN A 441 4.24 43.72 -18.49
CA GLN A 441 4.13 42.70 -17.45
C GLN A 441 3.76 41.33 -18.04
N ALA A 442 4.55 40.33 -17.67
CA ALA A 442 4.41 38.96 -18.16
C ALA A 442 3.11 38.34 -17.65
N GLU A 443 2.05 38.34 -18.46
CA GLU A 443 0.84 37.56 -18.19
C GLU A 443 1.14 36.05 -18.36
N LEU A 444 0.74 35.27 -17.36
CA LEU A 444 0.76 33.81 -17.37
C LEU A 444 -0.58 33.30 -17.86
N PHE A 445 -0.56 32.53 -18.94
CA PHE A 445 -1.73 31.83 -19.48
C PHE A 445 -1.63 30.36 -19.12
N VAL A 446 -2.66 29.83 -18.47
CA VAL A 446 -2.74 28.39 -18.17
C VAL A 446 -3.44 27.71 -19.32
N VAL A 447 -2.79 26.73 -19.95
CA VAL A 447 -3.28 26.02 -21.14
C VAL A 447 -3.18 24.51 -20.91
N PRO A 448 -4.23 23.71 -21.21
CA PRO A 448 -4.13 22.26 -21.12
C PRO A 448 -3.07 21.68 -22.07
N VAL A 449 -2.29 20.69 -21.62
CA VAL A 449 -1.23 20.05 -22.43
C VAL A 449 -1.80 19.47 -23.73
N LYS A 450 -2.98 18.85 -23.65
CA LYS A 450 -3.69 18.28 -24.80
C LYS A 450 -4.09 19.29 -25.88
N ASP A 451 -4.09 20.58 -25.56
CA ASP A 451 -4.48 21.66 -26.48
C ASP A 451 -3.26 22.35 -27.11
N LEU A 452 -2.04 21.99 -26.69
CA LEU A 452 -0.79 22.51 -27.25
C LEU A 452 -0.48 21.86 -28.60
N THR A 453 0.08 22.65 -29.52
CA THR A 453 0.72 22.17 -30.75
C THR A 453 2.20 22.46 -30.60
N LEU A 454 3.04 21.44 -30.78
CA LEU A 454 4.47 21.54 -30.55
C LEU A 454 5.20 21.62 -31.90
N PRO A 455 6.24 22.46 -32.01
CA PRO A 455 6.96 22.68 -33.26
C PRO A 455 7.80 21.48 -33.70
#